data_AF-A0A5B8YK62-F1
#
_entry.id   AF-A0A5B8YK62-F1
#
_cell.length_a   1.000
_cell.length_b   1.000
_cell.length_c   1.000
_cell.angle_alpha   90.00
_cell.angle_beta   90.00
_cell.angle_gamma   90.00
#
_symmetry.space_group_name_H-M   'P 1'
#
loop_
_entity.id
_entity.type
_entity.pdbx_description
1 polymer ?
#
loop_
_entity_poly.entity_id
_entity_poly.type
_entity_poly.pdbx_seq_one_letter_code
_entity_poly.pdbx_strand_id
1 'polypeptide(L)'
;MKNDLSNRDGEEEPTSSENFDNAPPPRKNIWNLVLGIAFIGYGSYRVYTLSNDIESNVLGFVLGIGFIAFGLYDLWKYNKGI
;
A
#
# COMPACT_ATOMS: atom_id res chain seq x y z
N MET A 1 -16.13 -5.59 -71.87
CA MET A 1 -17.24 -5.03 -71.06
C MET A 1 -16.89 -5.24 -69.61
N LYS A 2 -16.91 -4.15 -68.84
CA LYS A 2 -16.60 -4.09 -67.42
C LYS A 2 -17.76 -4.72 -66.65
N ASN A 3 -17.46 -5.64 -65.75
CA ASN A 3 -18.39 -6.02 -64.68
C ASN A 3 -17.77 -5.52 -63.39
N ASP A 4 -18.28 -4.36 -62.98
CA ASP A 4 -17.98 -3.67 -61.74
C ASP A 4 -18.60 -4.38 -60.52
N LEU A 5 -17.86 -4.34 -59.42
CA LEU A 5 -18.35 -4.15 -58.05
C LEU A 5 -19.33 -5.20 -57.49
N SER A 6 -18.78 -6.29 -56.91
CA SER A 6 -19.42 -6.98 -55.77
C SER A 6 -18.42 -7.86 -55.03
N ASN A 7 -17.55 -7.24 -54.23
CA ASN A 7 -17.12 -7.77 -52.95
C ASN A 7 -16.32 -6.68 -52.24
N ARG A 8 -17.03 -5.83 -51.50
CA ARG A 8 -17.24 -5.98 -50.05
C ARG A 8 -16.01 -5.51 -49.30
N ASP A 9 -16.10 -4.20 -49.05
CA ASP A 9 -15.43 -3.43 -48.02
C ASP A 9 -15.41 -4.19 -46.69
N GLY A 10 -14.28 -4.12 -45.99
CA GLY A 10 -14.14 -4.61 -44.63
C GLY A 10 -12.82 -5.32 -44.38
N GLU A 11 -11.70 -4.69 -44.76
CA GLU A 11 -10.46 -5.01 -44.06
C GLU A 11 -10.63 -4.55 -42.61
N GLU A 12 -10.51 -5.53 -41.72
CA GLU A 12 -10.91 -5.48 -40.32
C GLU A 12 -10.20 -4.35 -39.59
N GLU A 13 -10.96 -3.48 -38.93
CA GLU A 13 -10.39 -2.54 -37.98
C GLU A 13 -9.56 -3.33 -36.96
N PRO A 14 -8.34 -2.89 -36.61
CA PRO A 14 -7.68 -3.40 -35.43
C PRO A 14 -8.53 -2.98 -34.23
N THR A 15 -9.39 -3.90 -33.76
CA THR A 15 -10.15 -3.74 -32.51
C THR A 15 -9.13 -3.61 -31.39
N SER A 16 -8.72 -2.38 -31.11
CA SER A 16 -7.69 -1.97 -30.16
C SER A 16 -8.21 -2.02 -28.72
N SER A 17 -9.18 -2.89 -28.48
CA SER A 17 -9.71 -3.24 -27.16
C SER A 17 -8.95 -4.43 -26.58
N GLU A 18 -7.61 -4.38 -26.57
CA GLU A 18 -6.85 -5.25 -25.67
C GLU A 18 -6.92 -4.64 -24.25
N ASN A 19 -7.89 -5.16 -23.51
CA ASN A 19 -8.00 -5.22 -22.05
C ASN A 19 -6.82 -4.61 -21.25
N PHE A 20 -6.91 -3.31 -20.92
CA PHE A 20 -5.99 -2.66 -19.99
C PHE A 20 -6.42 -2.76 -18.51
N ASP A 21 -7.37 -3.64 -18.18
CA ASP A 21 -7.92 -3.74 -16.81
C ASP A 21 -7.48 -4.99 -16.04
N ASN A 22 -6.37 -5.62 -16.43
CA ASN A 22 -5.72 -6.65 -15.63
C ASN A 22 -4.55 -6.09 -14.82
N ALA A 23 -4.72 -4.91 -14.19
CA ALA A 23 -3.80 -4.50 -13.16
C ALA A 23 -3.89 -5.54 -12.02
N PRO A 24 -2.81 -6.29 -11.73
CA PRO A 24 -2.84 -7.26 -10.63
C PRO A 24 -3.28 -6.52 -9.37
N PRO A 25 -4.19 -7.09 -8.56
CA PRO A 25 -4.68 -6.43 -7.37
C PRO A 25 -3.48 -5.97 -6.55
N PRO A 26 -3.48 -4.73 -6.04
CA PRO A 26 -2.33 -4.14 -5.36
C PRO A 26 -1.86 -5.16 -4.33
N ARG A 27 -0.65 -5.68 -4.53
CA ARG A 27 -0.06 -6.67 -3.63
C ARG A 27 -0.06 -6.03 -2.25
N LYS A 28 -0.86 -6.59 -1.36
CA LYS A 28 -0.96 -6.11 0.03
C LYS A 28 0.44 -6.23 0.63
N ASN A 29 1.11 -5.10 0.84
CA ASN A 29 2.48 -5.08 1.31
C ASN A 29 2.51 -5.47 2.78
N ILE A 30 2.64 -6.76 3.05
CA ILE A 30 2.80 -7.36 4.39
C ILE A 30 4.01 -6.76 5.13
N TRP A 31 4.96 -6.18 4.40
CA TRP A 31 6.06 -5.42 4.97
C TRP A 31 5.62 -4.23 5.82
N ASN A 32 4.57 -3.49 5.43
CA ASN A 32 4.04 -2.38 6.22
C ASN A 32 3.38 -2.90 7.52
N LEU A 33 2.70 -4.04 7.43
CA LEU A 33 2.12 -4.71 8.59
C LEU A 33 3.22 -5.10 9.60
N VAL A 34 4.29 -5.73 9.12
CA VAL A 34 5.42 -6.15 9.98
C VAL A 34 6.13 -4.94 10.58
N LEU A 35 6.34 -3.87 9.81
CA LEU A 35 6.95 -2.63 10.30
C LEU A 35 6.10 -1.99 11.40
N GLY A 36 4.78 -1.89 11.19
CA GLY A 36 3.86 -1.32 12.17
C GLY A 36 3.85 -2.10 13.48
N ILE A 37 3.79 -3.44 13.42
CA ILE A 37 3.81 -4.30 14.62
C ILE A 37 5.15 -4.21 15.34
N ALA A 38 6.27 -4.20 14.60
CA ALA A 38 7.60 -4.03 15.18
C ALA A 38 7.76 -2.67 15.87
N PHE A 39 7.23 -1.59 15.26
CA PHE A 39 7.25 -0.26 15.84
C PHE A 39 6.35 -0.11 17.06
N ILE A 40 5.17 -0.73 17.06
CA ILE A 40 4.31 -0.77 18.24
C ILE A 40 5.00 -1.54 19.37
N GLY A 41 5.55 -2.73 19.09
CA GLY A 41 6.25 -3.52 20.10
C GLY A 41 7.45 -2.80 20.71
N TYR A 42 8.32 -2.24 19.86
CA TYR A 42 9.48 -1.47 20.32
C TYR A 42 9.09 -0.16 21.01
N GLY A 43 8.09 0.56 20.48
CA GLY A 43 7.57 1.80 21.06
C GLY A 43 6.94 1.56 22.44
N SER A 44 6.12 0.52 22.59
CA SER A 44 5.53 0.13 23.87
C SER A 44 6.59 -0.32 24.87
N TYR A 45 7.56 -1.14 24.45
CA TYR A 45 8.69 -1.52 25.31
C TYR A 45 9.49 -0.29 25.75
N ARG A 46 9.80 0.62 24.82
CA ARG A 46 10.55 1.85 25.10
C ARG A 46 9.78 2.73 26.09
N VAL A 47 8.51 3.00 25.84
CA VAL A 47 7.66 3.80 26.76
C VAL A 47 7.60 3.14 28.14
N TYR A 48 7.44 1.82 28.23
CA TYR A 48 7.42 1.10 29.50
C TYR A 48 8.75 1.23 30.26
N THR A 49 9.89 1.06 29.57
CA THR A 49 11.21 1.25 30.21
C THR A 49 11.43 2.69 30.65
N LEU A 50 11.02 3.67 29.85
CA LEU A 50 11.18 5.09 30.13
C LEU A 50 10.21 5.62 31.20
N SER A 51 9.07 4.96 31.40
CA SER A 51 8.19 5.26 32.53
C SER A 51 8.77 4.77 33.86
N ASN A 52 9.68 3.78 33.83
CA ASN A 52 10.36 3.28 35.03
C ASN A 52 11.68 4.01 35.31
N ASP A 53 12.36 4.51 34.28
CA ASP A 53 13.52 5.40 34.43
C ASP A 53 13.05 6.87 34.47
N ILE A 54 13.08 7.48 35.65
CA ILE A 54 12.68 8.89 35.90
C ILE A 54 13.62 9.91 35.20
N GLU A 55 14.67 9.43 34.54
CA GLU A 55 15.56 10.27 33.76
C GLU A 55 14.80 10.78 32.52
N SER A 56 14.63 12.11 32.48
CA SER A 56 13.72 12.85 31.58
C SER A 56 14.15 12.79 30.11
N ASN A 57 14.13 11.60 29.53
CA ASN A 57 14.46 11.33 28.14
C ASN A 57 13.25 11.67 27.25
N VAL A 58 12.89 12.96 27.22
CA VAL A 58 11.76 13.50 26.44
C VAL A 58 11.82 13.04 24.98
N LEU A 59 13.01 12.96 24.40
CA LEU A 59 13.22 12.45 23.05
C LEU A 59 12.73 11.01 22.87
N GLY A 60 13.04 10.12 23.82
CA GLY A 60 12.60 8.73 23.80
C GLY A 60 11.08 8.59 23.98
N PHE A 61 10.48 9.47 24.78
CA PHE A 61 9.04 9.51 24.99
C PHE A 61 8.30 9.98 23.74
N VAL A 62 8.77 11.07 23.12
CA VAL A 62 8.22 11.59 21.84
C VAL A 62 8.40 10.58 20.71
N LEU A 63 9.55 9.92 20.61
CA LEU A 63 9.76 8.83 19.64
C LEU A 63 8.82 7.65 19.89
N GLY A 64 8.63 7.25 21.16
CA GLY A 64 7.75 6.16 21.53
C GLY A 64 6.30 6.42 21.10
N ILE A 65 5.78 7.60 21.41
CA ILE A 65 4.44 8.02 20.97
C ILE A 65 4.38 8.10 19.44
N GLY A 66 5.42 8.64 18.79
CA GLY A 66 5.52 8.71 17.34
C GLY A 66 5.44 7.34 16.68
N PHE A 67 6.18 6.35 17.20
CA PHE A 67 6.16 4.98 16.67
C PHE A 67 4.84 4.25 16.93
N ILE A 68 4.19 4.49 18.06
CA ILE A 68 2.85 3.92 18.34
C ILE A 68 1.82 4.51 17.37
N ALA A 69 1.80 5.84 17.20
CA ALA A 69 0.88 6.51 16.28
C ALA A 69 1.15 6.10 14.82
N PHE A 70 2.42 6.03 14.42
CA PHE A 70 2.82 5.60 13.08
C PHE A 70 2.48 4.14 12.83
N GLY A 71 2.75 3.24 13.77
CA GLY A 71 2.42 1.83 13.64
C GLY A 71 0.91 1.57 13.59
N LEU A 72 0.11 2.33 14.35
CA LEU A 72 -1.36 2.29 14.27
C LEU A 72 -1.86 2.81 12.91
N TYR A 73 -1.29 3.89 12.40
CA TYR A 73 -1.63 4.45 11.09
C TYR A 73 -1.31 3.46 9.97
N ASP A 74 -0.12 2.84 10.00
CA ASP A 74 0.32 1.88 9.00
C ASP A 74 -0.51 0.59 9.04
N LEU A 75 -0.89 0.14 10.24
CA LEU A 75 -1.82 -0.97 10.43
C LEU A 75 -3.22 -0.65 9.89
N TRP A 76 -3.72 0.57 10.13
CA TRP A 76 -5.00 1.03 9.58
C TRP A 76 -4.96 1.09 8.05
N LYS A 77 -3.88 1.63 7.48
CA LYS A 77 -3.66 1.70 6.04
C LYS A 77 -3.58 0.30 5.40
N TYR A 78 -2.84 -0.61 6.03
CA TYR A 78 -2.74 -2.00 5.58
C TYR A 78 -4.09 -2.72 5.62
N ASN A 79 -4.87 -2.57 6.70
CA ASN A 79 -6.19 -3.18 6.81
C ASN A 79 -7.17 -2.63 5.76
N LYS A 80 -7.03 -1.36 5.39
CA LYS A 80 -7.86 -0.70 4.36
C LYS A 80 -7.40 -0.99 2.92
N GLY A 81 -6.26 -1.65 2.73
CA GLY A 81 -5.72 -2.02 1.42
C GLY A 81 -5.29 -0.83 0.55
N ILE A 82 -4.92 0.30 1.17
CA ILE A 82 -4.45 1.53 0.51
C ILE A 82 -2.94 1.51 0.33
#